data_AF-A0A3C1KFN8-F1
#
_entry.id   AF-A0A3C1KFN8-F1
#
_cell.length_a   1.000
_cell.length_b   1.000
_cell.length_c   1.000
_cell.angle_alpha   90.00
_cell.angle_beta   90.00
_cell.angle_gamma   90.00
#
_symmetry.space_group_name_H-M   'P 1'
#
loop_
_entity.id
_entity.type
_entity.pdbx_description
1 polymer ?
#
loop_
_entity_poly.entity_id
_entity_poly.type
_entity_poly.pdbx_seq_one_letter_code
_entity_poly.pdbx_strand_id
1 'polypeptide(L)' 'MSQNQNYLAVIKVVGVGGGGVNAVNRMIELGLRGVEFIAVNTDAQALLMSDADVKL' A
#
# COMPACT_ATOMS: atom_id res chain seq x y z
N MET A 1 -1.64 -38.36 -4.91
CA MET A 1 -1.88 -37.25 -3.97
C MET A 1 -1.45 -35.98 -4.66
N SER A 2 -2.39 -35.20 -5.22
CA SER A 2 -2.05 -33.92 -5.84
C SER A 2 -1.69 -32.93 -4.72
N GLN A 3 -0.45 -32.45 -4.72
CA GLN A 3 -0.02 -31.35 -3.86
C GLN A 3 -0.79 -30.10 -4.31
N ASN A 4 -1.84 -29.74 -3.57
CA ASN A 4 -2.48 -28.44 -3.71
C ASN A 4 -1.48 -27.42 -3.14
N GLN A 5 -0.63 -26.86 -4.00
CA GLN A 5 0.25 -25.76 -3.59
C GLN A 5 -0.65 -24.58 -3.23
N ASN A 6 -0.77 -24.27 -1.94
CA ASN A 6 -1.38 -23.03 -1.48
C ASN A 6 -0.53 -21.86 -1.97
N TYR A 7 -0.92 -21.29 -3.11
CA TYR A 7 -0.32 -20.09 -3.64
C TYR A 7 -0.82 -18.89 -2.84
N LEU A 8 0.06 -18.31 -2.02
CA LEU A 8 -0.21 -17.05 -1.35
C LEU A 8 0.07 -15.91 -2.33
N ALA A 9 -0.99 -15.19 -2.74
CA ALA A 9 -0.85 -14.04 -3.60
C ALA A 9 -0.14 -12.90 -2.86
N VAL A 10 0.91 -12.36 -3.47
CA VAL A 10 1.57 -11.14 -2.98
C VAL A 10 0.82 -9.94 -3.54
N ILE A 11 0.17 -9.16 -2.66
CA ILE A 11 -0.66 -8.03 -3.04
C ILE A 11 0.05 -6.73 -2.65
N LYS A 12 0.12 -5.79 -3.60
CA LYS A 12 0.66 -4.45 -3.39
C LYS A 12 -0.42 -3.42 -3.72
N VAL A 13 -0.57 -2.41 -2.88
CA VAL A 13 -1.50 -1.29 -3.09
C VAL A 13 -0.69 -0.03 -3.30
N VAL A 14 -0.83 0.60 -4.47
CA VAL A 14 -0.06 1.78 -4.86
C VAL A 14 -0.98 2.99 -4.95
N GLY A 15 -0.77 3.97 -4.07
CA GLY A 15 -1.44 5.27 -4.11
C GLY A 15 -0.57 6.30 -4.81
N VAL A 16 -1.09 6.90 -5.89
CA VAL A 16 -0.35 7.92 -6.67
C VAL A 16 -0.98 9.31 -6.50
N GLY A 17 -0.15 10.32 -6.26
CA GLY A 17 -0.58 11.70 -6.04
C GLY A 17 -1.29 11.91 -4.70
N GLY A 18 -1.69 13.15 -4.40
CA GLY A 18 -2.27 13.48 -3.09
C GLY A 18 -3.53 12.68 -2.74
N GLY A 19 -4.44 12.50 -3.70
CA GLY A 19 -5.66 11.71 -3.49
C GLY A 19 -5.38 10.21 -3.24
N GLY A 20 -4.43 9.64 -3.98
CA GLY A 20 -4.03 8.24 -3.82
C GLY A 20 -3.33 7.99 -2.48
N VAL A 21 -2.43 8.88 -2.07
CA VAL A 21 -1.74 8.80 -0.77
C VAL A 21 -2.75 8.91 0.39
N ASN A 22 -3.72 9.81 0.30
CA ASN A 22 -4.78 9.92 1.32
C ASN A 22 -5.62 8.63 1.42
N ALA A 23 -5.95 8.01 0.29
CA ALA A 23 -6.68 6.74 0.28
C ALA A 23 -5.84 5.61 0.91
N VAL A 24 -4.56 5.51 0.59
CA VAL A 24 -3.63 4.54 1.19
C VAL A 24 -3.56 4.71 2.71
N ASN A 25 -3.35 5.95 3.20
CA ASN A 25 -3.33 6.23 4.63
C ASN A 25 -4.64 5.78 5.31
N ARG A 26 -5.80 6.01 4.67
CA ARG A 26 -7.09 5.55 5.21
C ARG A 26 -7.20 4.03 5.26
N MET A 27 -6.68 3.31 4.27
CA MET A 27 -6.65 1.84 4.28
C MET A 27 -5.78 1.31 5.43
N ILE A 28 -4.65 1.96 5.68
CA ILE A 28 -3.74 1.64 6.79
C ILE A 28 -4.42 1.90 8.14
N GLU A 29 -5.05 3.07 8.30
CA GLU A 29 -5.77 3.45 9.53
C GLU A 29 -6.91 2.47 9.86
N LEU A 30 -7.63 1.99 8.84
CA LEU A 30 -8.68 0.98 8.98
C LEU A 30 -8.13 -0.44 9.21
N GLY A 31 -6.80 -0.61 9.17
CA GLY A 31 -6.14 -1.87 9.47
C GLY A 31 -6.26 -2.92 8.37
N LEU A 32 -6.31 -2.52 7.10
CA LEU A 32 -6.27 -3.47 5.98
C LEU A 32 -4.95 -4.26 6.02
N ARG A 33 -5.04 -5.59 5.97
CA ARG A 33 -3.89 -6.52 6.13
C ARG A 33 -3.68 -7.37 4.89
N GLY A 34 -2.50 -7.99 4.82
CA GLY A 34 -2.13 -8.91 3.73
C GLY A 34 -1.74 -8.19 2.44
N VAL A 35 -1.46 -6.89 2.52
CA VAL A 35 -1.01 -6.06 1.40
C VAL A 35 0.20 -5.24 1.85
N GLU A 36 1.06 -4.89 0.90
CA GLU A 36 2.13 -3.89 1.09
C GLU A 36 1.68 -2.57 0.48
N PHE A 37 1.81 -1.48 1.25
CA PHE A 37 1.39 -0.15 0.82
C PHE A 37 2.55 0.65 0.23
N ILE A 38 2.29 1.28 -0.91
CA ILE A 38 3.27 2.12 -1.61
C ILE A 38 2.62 3.47 -1.91
N ALA A 39 3.25 4.54 -1.45
CA ALA A 39 2.88 5.91 -1.77
C ALA A 39 3.82 6.48 -2.83
N VAL A 40 3.28 7.07 -3.89
CA VAL A 40 4.05 7.74 -4.95
C VAL A 40 3.55 9.16 -5.12
N ASN A 41 4.39 10.17 -4.96
CA ASN A 41 3.97 11.55 -5.15
C ASN A 41 5.14 12.48 -5.48
N THR A 42 4.92 13.46 -6.35
CA THR A 42 5.91 14.53 -6.59
C THR A 42 6.00 15.51 -5.43
N ASP A 43 4.93 15.59 -4.62
CA ASP A 43 4.89 16.39 -3.40
C ASP A 43 5.56 15.66 -2.23
N ALA A 44 6.77 16.12 -1.87
CA ALA A 44 7.56 15.57 -0.78
C ALA A 44 6.90 15.72 0.60
N GLN A 45 6.10 16.77 0.83
CA GLN A 45 5.41 16.96 2.11
C GLN A 45 4.33 15.90 2.30
N ALA A 46 3.58 15.61 1.24
CA ALA A 46 2.58 14.54 1.25
C ALA A 46 3.21 13.16 1.48
N LEU A 47 4.38 12.87 0.88
CA LEU A 47 5.10 11.61 1.13
C LEU A 47 5.58 11.48 2.58
N LEU A 48 6.13 12.55 3.15
CA LEU A 48 6.61 12.54 4.54
C LEU A 48 5.48 12.22 5.53
N MET A 49 4.26 12.67 5.24
CA MET A 49 3.05 12.40 6.03
C MET A 49 2.35 11.07 5.68
N SER A 50 2.83 10.29 4.71
CA SER A 50 2.22 9.00 4.38
C SER A 50 2.61 7.92 5.40
N ASP A 51 1.70 7.01 5.71
CA ASP A 51 1.94 5.85 6.57
C ASP A 51 2.35 4.59 5.78
N ALA A 52 2.50 4.70 4.45
CA ALA A 52 2.85 3.59 3.57
C ALA A 52 4.24 2.99 3.87
N ASP A 53 4.38 1.68 3.64
CA ASP A 53 5.62 0.92 3.84
C ASP A 53 6.76 1.44 2.93
N VAL A 54 6.42 1.83 1.70
CA VAL A 54 7.35 2.39 0.71
C VAL A 54 6.84 3.74 0.21
N LYS A 55 7.76 4.70 0.02
CA LYS A 55 7.48 6.09 -0.40
C LYS A 55 8.41 6.45 -1.56
N LEU A 56 7.85 6.90 -2.68
CA LEU A 56 8.55 7.22 -3.93
C LEU A 56 8.22 8.62 -4.46
#